data_AF-A0A6G2DWJ4-F1
#
_entry.id   AF-A0A6G2DWJ4-F1
#
_cell.length_a   1.000
_cell.length_b   1.000
_cell.length_c   1.000
_cell.angle_alpha   90.00
_cell.angle_beta   90.00
_cell.angle_gamma   90.00
#
_symmetry.space_group_name_H-M   'P 1'
#
loop_
_entity.id
_entity.type
_entity.pdbx_description
1 polymer ?
#
loop_
_entity_poly.entity_id
_entity_poly.type
_entity_poly.pdbx_seq_one_letter_code
_entity_poly.pdbx_strand_id
1 'polypeptide(L)'
;FYYDIGDLGRFNKIREKLEYQVNHLNLSTIEELELSIKFNYNVCRYLWLQKNIEEAITKITATIKQCKAYRTNYLLADLYLLMGNVSENFSSKSSVKEYFETAYFLYKLEENMSMTLKVEHYIA
;
A
#
# COMPACT_ATOMS: atom_id res chain seq x y z
N PHE A 1 -6.66 -11.94 -2.81
CA PHE A 1 -5.71 -12.51 -3.78
C PHE A 1 -4.42 -13.06 -3.15
N TYR A 2 -4.40 -13.47 -1.87
CA TYR A 2 -3.18 -14.05 -1.29
C TYR A 2 -3.53 -15.22 -0.39
N TYR A 3 -3.40 -16.42 -0.93
CA TYR A 3 -2.65 -17.57 -0.39
C TYR A 3 -2.91 -18.76 -1.33
N ASP A 4 -1.87 -19.59 -1.55
CA ASP A 4 -1.87 -20.77 -2.42
C ASP A 4 -1.94 -20.54 -3.94
N ILE A 5 -1.08 -19.67 -4.47
CA ILE A 5 -0.68 -19.82 -5.86
C ILE A 5 0.53 -20.74 -5.85
N GLY A 6 0.30 -22.05 -6.02
CA GLY A 6 1.34 -23.07 -6.19
C GLY A 6 2.24 -22.86 -7.43
N ASP A 7 2.18 -21.67 -8.04
CA ASP A 7 2.97 -21.24 -9.20
C ASP A 7 3.19 -19.71 -9.14
N LEU A 8 4.25 -19.30 -8.42
CA LEU A 8 4.72 -17.91 -8.36
C LEU A 8 5.05 -17.35 -9.75
N GLY A 9 5.51 -18.19 -10.68
CA GLY A 9 5.83 -17.79 -12.05
C GLY A 9 4.59 -17.33 -12.81
N ARG A 10 3.49 -18.09 -12.72
CA ARG A 10 2.20 -17.71 -13.30
C ARG A 10 1.64 -16.45 -12.66
N PHE A 11 1.75 -16.31 -11.34
CA PHE A 11 1.33 -15.07 -10.66
C PHE A 11 2.08 -13.86 -11.21
N ASN A 12 3.41 -13.92 -11.30
CA ASN A 12 4.22 -12.82 -11.80
C ASN A 12 3.86 -12.43 -13.24
N LYS A 13 3.64 -13.41 -14.13
CA LYS A 13 3.20 -13.13 -15.51
C LYS A 13 1.84 -12.42 -15.56
N ILE A 14 0.88 -12.84 -14.73
CA ILE A 14 -0.44 -12.20 -14.67
C ILE A 14 -0.31 -10.78 -14.08
N ARG A 15 0.48 -10.63 -13.00
CA ARG A 15 0.75 -9.35 -12.36
C ARG A 15 1.35 -8.36 -13.36
N GLU A 16 2.40 -8.74 -14.09
CA GLU A 16 3.05 -7.90 -15.09
C GLU A 16 2.09 -7.47 -16.20
N LYS A 17 1.27 -8.40 -16.70
CA LYS A 17 0.25 -8.08 -17.71
C LYS A 17 -0.78 -7.08 -17.18
N LEU A 18 -1.29 -7.30 -15.97
CA LEU A 18 -2.26 -6.39 -15.34
C LEU A 18 -1.64 -5.03 -15.01
N GLU A 19 -0.39 -5.03 -14.55
CA GLU A 19 0.35 -3.81 -14.24
C GLU A 19 0.54 -2.94 -15.48
N TYR A 20 0.87 -3.56 -16.62
CA TYR A 20 0.89 -2.86 -17.90
C TYR A 20 -0.47 -2.23 -18.20
N GLN A 21 -1.58 -2.97 -18.09
CA GLN A 21 -2.92 -2.45 -18.37
C GLN A 21 -3.32 -1.31 -17.42
N VAL A 22 -3.07 -1.47 -16.12
CA VAL A 22 -3.40 -0.48 -15.09
C VAL A 22 -2.62 0.82 -15.29
N ASN A 23 -1.33 0.72 -15.64
CA ASN A 23 -0.48 1.89 -15.87
C ASN A 23 -0.89 2.71 -17.12
N HIS A 24 -1.74 2.16 -17.99
CA HIS A 24 -2.26 2.84 -19.19
C HIS A 24 -3.71 3.33 -19.02
N LEU A 25 -4.29 3.24 -17.82
CA LEU A 25 -5.59 3.85 -17.54
C LEU A 25 -5.48 5.38 -17.63
N ASN A 26 -6.53 6.03 -18.15
CA ASN A 26 -6.59 7.49 -18.22
C ASN A 26 -6.89 8.14 -16.86
N LEU A 27 -7.31 7.34 -15.86
CA LEU A 27 -7.66 7.79 -14.50
C LEU A 27 -8.66 8.96 -14.53
N SER A 28 -9.61 8.91 -15.45
CA SER A 28 -10.60 9.98 -15.67
C SER A 28 -11.86 9.78 -14.83
N THR A 29 -12.05 8.57 -14.30
CA THR A 29 -13.13 8.19 -13.40
C THR A 29 -12.60 7.80 -12.03
N ILE A 30 -13.46 7.88 -11.01
CA ILE A 30 -13.11 7.44 -9.66
C ILE A 30 -12.83 5.93 -9.62
N GLU A 31 -13.59 5.15 -10.40
CA GLU A 31 -13.43 3.70 -10.49
C GLU A 31 -12.07 3.30 -11.06
N GLU A 32 -11.59 3.99 -12.11
CA GLU A 32 -10.26 3.75 -12.68
C GLU A 32 -9.15 4.13 -11.69
N LEU A 33 -9.31 5.23 -10.97
CA LEU A 33 -8.36 5.68 -9.96
C LEU A 33 -8.27 4.69 -8.79
N GLU A 34 -9.42 4.30 -8.22
CA GLU A 34 -9.48 3.33 -7.13
C GLU A 34 -8.97 1.95 -7.57
N LEU A 35 -9.27 1.53 -8.81
CA LEU A 35 -8.71 0.29 -9.38
C LEU A 35 -7.18 0.35 -9.44
N SER A 36 -6.62 1.46 -9.94
CA SER A 36 -5.17 1.67 -9.99
C SER A 36 -4.54 1.60 -8.60
N ILE A 37 -5.10 2.32 -7.63
CA ILE A 37 -4.59 2.36 -6.25
C ILE A 37 -4.69 0.98 -5.60
N LYS A 38 -5.83 0.29 -5.72
CA LYS A 38 -6.06 -1.05 -5.16
C LYS A 38 -5.12 -2.08 -5.76
N PHE A 39 -4.90 -2.02 -7.08
CA PHE A 39 -3.94 -2.89 -7.75
C PHE A 39 -2.53 -2.65 -7.20
N ASN A 40 -2.09 -1.39 -7.17
CA ASN A 40 -0.76 -1.04 -6.69
C ASN A 40 -0.55 -1.42 -5.22
N TYR A 41 -1.53 -1.17 -4.34
CA TYR A 41 -1.49 -1.63 -2.94
C TYR A 41 -1.26 -3.15 -2.84
N ASN A 42 -1.98 -3.94 -3.63
CA ASN A 42 -1.82 -5.39 -3.64
C ASN A 42 -0.43 -5.82 -4.13
N VAL A 43 0.15 -5.12 -5.11
CA VAL A 43 1.51 -5.38 -5.58
C VAL A 43 2.53 -5.01 -4.51
N CYS A 44 2.39 -3.85 -3.86
CA CYS A 44 3.25 -3.43 -2.75
C CYS A 44 3.29 -4.49 -1.64
N ARG A 45 2.12 -4.98 -1.22
CA ARG A 45 2.01 -6.03 -0.21
C ARG A 45 2.67 -7.33 -0.66
N TYR A 46 2.54 -7.70 -1.94
CA TYR A 46 3.23 -8.87 -2.48
C TYR A 46 4.75 -8.71 -2.46
N LEU A 47 5.27 -7.59 -2.95
CA LEU A 47 6.71 -7.32 -2.97
C LEU A 47 7.30 -7.42 -1.55
N TRP A 48 6.62 -6.83 -0.56
CA TRP A 48 7.00 -6.96 0.85
C TRP A 48 7.02 -8.42 1.33
N LEU A 49 5.98 -9.19 1.03
CA LEU A 49 5.90 -10.61 1.41
C LEU A 49 6.97 -11.47 0.72
N GLN A 50 7.39 -11.11 -0.50
CA GLN A 50 8.52 -11.73 -1.22
C GLN A 50 9.88 -11.19 -0.78
N LYS A 51 9.94 -10.35 0.26
CA LYS A 51 11.17 -9.70 0.76
C LYS A 51 11.87 -8.80 -0.26
N ASN A 52 11.17 -8.36 -1.29
CA ASN A 52 11.65 -7.35 -2.24
C ASN A 52 11.35 -5.95 -1.68
N ILE A 53 12.15 -5.56 -0.68
CA ILE A 53 11.90 -4.38 0.15
C ILE A 53 12.04 -3.08 -0.64
N GLU A 54 13.08 -2.94 -1.46
CA GLU A 54 13.35 -1.72 -2.22
C GLU A 54 12.25 -1.40 -3.24
N GLU A 55 11.81 -2.42 -3.98
CA GLU A 55 10.72 -2.26 -4.94
C GLU A 55 9.39 -1.98 -4.25
N ALA A 56 9.14 -2.62 -3.10
CA ALA A 56 7.97 -2.32 -2.27
C ALA A 56 7.95 -0.84 -1.85
N ILE A 57 9.05 -0.30 -1.32
CA ILE A 57 9.14 1.11 -0.89
C ILE A 57 8.90 2.05 -2.06
N THR A 58 9.56 1.79 -3.19
CA THR A 58 9.42 2.59 -4.41
C THR A 58 7.95 2.66 -4.84
N LYS A 59 7.28 1.50 -4.88
CA LYS A 59 5.89 1.41 -5.33
C LYS A 59 4.90 1.97 -4.32
N ILE A 60 5.11 1.78 -3.01
CA ILE A 60 4.30 2.41 -1.96
C ILE A 60 4.40 3.94 -2.08
N THR A 61 5.62 4.48 -2.19
CA THR A 61 5.86 5.92 -2.30
C THR A 61 5.20 6.51 -3.54
N ALA A 62 5.31 5.83 -4.69
CA ALA A 62 4.64 6.24 -5.93
C ALA A 62 3.10 6.24 -5.78
N THR A 63 2.55 5.22 -5.10
CA THR A 63 1.10 5.12 -4.89
C THR A 63 0.60 6.19 -3.93
N ILE A 64 1.31 6.47 -2.83
CA ILE A 64 1.00 7.59 -1.92
C ILE A 64 1.03 8.92 -2.69
N LYS A 65 2.02 9.13 -3.57
CA LYS A 65 2.10 10.31 -4.42
C LYS A 65 0.90 10.43 -5.35
N GLN A 66 0.44 9.32 -5.93
CA GLN A 66 -0.79 9.27 -6.74
C GLN A 66 -2.02 9.67 -5.92
N CYS A 67 -2.22 9.09 -4.72
CA CYS A 67 -3.32 9.46 -3.84
C CYS A 67 -3.33 10.97 -3.54
N LYS A 68 -2.16 11.55 -3.23
CA LYS A 68 -2.01 12.99 -2.98
C LYS A 68 -2.30 13.84 -4.21
N ALA A 69 -1.84 13.43 -5.39
CA ALA A 69 -2.05 14.15 -6.64
C ALA A 69 -3.55 14.24 -7.00
N TYR A 70 -4.29 13.15 -6.77
CA TYR A 70 -5.74 13.09 -7.01
C TYR A 70 -6.59 13.47 -5.79
N ARG A 71 -5.96 13.88 -4.68
CA ARG A 71 -6.63 14.25 -3.41
C ARG A 71 -7.61 13.19 -2.90
N THR A 72 -7.25 11.91 -3.04
CA THR A 72 -8.03 10.79 -2.53
C THR A 72 -7.39 10.19 -1.30
N ASN A 73 -8.22 9.78 -0.35
CA ASN A 73 -7.80 9.01 0.83
C ASN A 73 -7.97 7.50 0.63
N TYR A 74 -8.45 7.05 -0.53
CA TYR A 74 -8.68 5.63 -0.80
C TYR A 74 -7.40 4.80 -0.57
N LEU A 75 -7.45 3.87 0.38
CA LEU A 75 -6.32 3.04 0.87
C LEU A 75 -5.08 3.82 1.33
N LEU A 76 -5.18 5.13 1.55
CA LEU A 76 -4.04 5.95 1.94
C LEU A 76 -3.54 5.57 3.34
N ALA A 77 -4.46 5.31 4.28
CA ALA A 77 -4.12 4.80 5.60
C ALA A 77 -3.36 3.47 5.52
N ASP A 78 -3.86 2.53 4.71
CA ASP A 78 -3.25 1.22 4.51
C ASP A 78 -1.86 1.28 3.87
N LEU A 79 -1.62 2.25 2.98
CA LEU A 79 -0.32 2.48 2.37
C LEU A 79 0.71 2.99 3.39
N TYR A 80 0.29 3.89 4.30
CA TYR A 80 1.15 4.35 5.39
C TYR A 80 1.43 3.25 6.41
N LEU A 81 0.42 2.45 6.76
CA LEU A 81 0.59 1.25 7.59
C LEU A 81 1.59 0.27 6.95
N LEU A 82 1.46 0.03 5.64
CA LEU A 82 2.37 -0.83 4.90
C LEU A 82 3.80 -0.26 4.85
N MET A 83 3.97 1.06 4.71
CA MET A 83 5.29 1.69 4.77
C MET A 83 5.97 1.50 6.13
N GLY A 84 5.22 1.66 7.23
CA GLY A 84 5.71 1.38 8.58
C GLY A 84 6.19 -0.07 8.71
N ASN A 85 5.35 -1.03 8.29
CA ASN A 85 5.68 -2.45 8.34
C ASN A 85 6.90 -2.83 7.48
N VAL A 86 7.02 -2.26 6.28
CA VAL A 86 8.15 -2.51 5.39
C VAL A 86 9.45 -1.97 5.99
N SER A 87 9.38 -0.80 6.64
CA SER A 87 10.54 -0.08 7.16
C SER A 87 11.01 -0.49 8.56
N GLU A 88 10.21 -1.27 9.28
CA GLU A 88 10.43 -1.68 10.68
C GLU A 88 11.85 -2.22 10.96
N ASN A 89 12.43 -2.96 10.03
CA ASN A 89 13.69 -3.68 10.23
C ASN A 89 14.95 -2.91 9.80
N PHE A 90 14.82 -1.74 9.15
CA PHE A 90 15.99 -1.01 8.63
C PHE A 90 15.95 0.49 8.86
N SER A 91 14.79 1.07 9.13
CA SER A 91 14.64 2.51 9.36
C SER A 91 14.74 2.85 10.85
N SER A 92 14.85 4.15 11.16
CA SER A 92 14.86 4.61 12.54
C SER A 92 13.48 4.39 13.19
N LYS A 93 13.46 4.08 14.49
CA LYS A 93 12.20 3.92 15.25
C LYS A 93 11.29 5.14 15.13
N SER A 94 11.85 6.35 15.13
CA SER A 94 11.09 7.59 14.94
C SER A 94 10.44 7.66 13.56
N SER A 95 11.20 7.38 12.49
CA SER A 95 10.65 7.40 11.12
C SER A 95 9.57 6.32 10.92
N VAL A 96 9.77 5.13 11.47
CA VAL A 96 8.76 4.06 11.42
C VAL A 96 7.49 4.48 12.16
N LYS A 97 7.64 5.07 13.36
CA LYS A 97 6.52 5.58 14.17
C LYS A 97 5.72 6.64 13.43
N GLU A 98 6.35 7.58 12.75
CA GLU A 98 5.66 8.63 11.97
C GLU A 98 4.72 8.04 10.90
N TYR A 99 5.11 6.93 10.25
CA TYR A 99 4.23 6.25 9.31
C TYR A 99 2.99 5.64 9.99
N PHE A 100 3.16 5.02 11.15
CA PHE A 100 2.04 4.49 11.93
C PHE A 100 1.15 5.59 12.49
N GLU A 101 1.70 6.69 12.99
CA GLU A 101 0.93 7.85 13.44
C GLU A 101 0.10 8.46 12.30
N THR A 102 0.67 8.54 11.10
CA THR A 102 -0.05 8.99 9.91
C THR A 102 -1.21 8.04 9.56
N ALA A 103 -0.96 6.72 9.57
CA ALA A 103 -2.00 5.73 9.34
C ALA A 103 -3.12 5.80 10.39
N TYR A 104 -2.75 5.94 11.67
CA TYR A 104 -3.70 6.09 12.78
C TYR A 104 -4.60 7.32 12.62
N PHE A 105 -4.02 8.47 12.27
CA PHE A 105 -4.79 9.68 11.99
C PHE A 105 -5.79 9.48 10.85
N LEU A 106 -5.36 8.85 9.74
CA LEU A 106 -6.22 8.60 8.60
C LEU A 106 -7.36 7.61 8.93
N TYR A 107 -7.08 6.52 9.64
CA TYR A 107 -8.13 5.59 10.07
C TYR A 107 -9.14 6.24 11.02
N LYS A 108 -8.72 7.19 11.87
CA LYS A 108 -9.65 7.99 12.67
C LYS A 108 -10.55 8.87 11.81
N LEU A 109 -10.00 9.53 10.79
CA LEU A 109 -10.79 10.34 9.85
C LEU A 109 -11.82 9.51 9.07
N GLU A 110 -11.50 8.25 8.79
CA GLU A 110 -12.39 7.30 8.12
C GLU A 110 -13.39 6.62 9.07
N GLU A 111 -13.40 6.98 10.36
CA GLU A 111 -14.19 6.34 11.42
C GLU A 111 -13.93 4.83 11.54
N ASN A 112 -12.76 4.36 11.08
CA ASN A 112 -12.36 2.96 11.10
C ASN A 112 -11.71 2.60 12.45
N MET A 113 -12.55 2.51 13.48
CA MET A 113 -12.10 2.25 14.86
C MET A 113 -11.37 0.90 15.02
N SER A 114 -11.76 -0.11 14.23
CA SER A 114 -11.10 -1.42 14.23
C SER A 114 -9.63 -1.32 13.80
N MET A 115 -9.36 -0.61 12.71
CA MET A 115 -7.98 -0.39 12.25
C MET A 115 -7.22 0.59 13.14
N THR A 116 -7.90 1.62 13.66
CA THR A 116 -7.31 2.58 14.61
C THR A 116 -6.70 1.86 15.81
N LEU A 117 -7.46 0.96 16.45
CA LEU A 117 -6.98 0.15 17.59
C LEU A 117 -5.83 -0.78 17.21
N LYS A 118 -5.84 -1.36 16.01
CA LYS A 118 -4.75 -2.22 15.55
C LYS A 118 -3.44 -1.45 15.36
N VAL A 119 -3.50 -0.23 14.83
CA VAL A 119 -2.31 0.61 14.60
C VAL A 119 -1.75 1.16 15.91
N GLU A 120 -2.61 1.41 16.90
CA GLU A 120 -2.20 1.93 18.21
C GLU A 120 -1.11 1.09 18.89
N HIS A 121 -1.13 -0.24 18.71
CA HIS A 121 -0.08 -1.15 19.21
C HIS A 121 1.33 -0.87 18.65
N TYR A 122 1.44 -0.22 17.49
CA TYR A 122 2.73 0.12 16.87
C TYR A 122 3.24 1.51 17.25
N ILE A 123 2.41 2.33 17.92
CA ILE A 123 2.72 3.71 18.31
C ILE A 123 3.10 3.80 19.79
N ALA A 124 2.46 2.97 20.62
CA ALA A 124 2.67 2.87 22.07
C ALA A 124 4.07 2.34 22.42
#